data_AF-A0A933M2X4-F1
#
_entry.id   AF-A0A933M2X4-F1
#
_cell.length_a   1.000
_cell.length_b   1.000
_cell.length_c   1.000
_cell.angle_alpha   90.00
_cell.angle_beta   90.00
_cell.angle_gamma   90.00
#
_symmetry.space_group_name_H-M   'P 1'
#
loop_
_entity.id
_entity.type
_entity.pdbx_description
1 polymer ?
#
loop_
_entity_poly.entity_id
_entity_poly.type
_entity_poly.pdbx_seq_one_letter_code
_entity_poly.pdbx_strand_id
1 'polypeptide(L)'
;MKFHFATAVWGGKYVDLFLNVCLPNQLTKGNLLAFTGHDCVYKVFTSKKDARAIARNRLIAEAQKIMPVKIIPVKNLFKLAGKHDMTQYSAAIESMNKCHKMAIEEANAEDAPLFFLPPDQVWSDGAFARAREIILQGKRAINVATPRLARDTFLPLFLEKFRDSDGYMPAPARELTKLALGHLHPLINTFFADSKDFAAEWTWHIFWRVGKSGVLGRFLFFYPLVVWPTEKNVRPGLAIDFDYPFMAVPNFDDHYIVTDSDEIAGYEFSPSDKFEEKITPARFDPHYFASNILNRFSNRINRRFLLRSVRLHGESLSPEWEQAEKVAKRIARKSLAAYAQGKKWEANQLTSVLSRKVDRVVIFGGGTGGELAVKMAKRSGWKVAYFVDNNPAKWGTTLLNRPVKGPAELMNKDFDLIVVASYPGRRAISRQLNKMGFAYNYDYICHVNYDSRALNAIKGKITKTVVSAQILEGAM
;
A
#
# COMPACT_ATOMS: atom_id res chain seq x y z
N MET A 1 -19.08 3.24 22.68
CA MET A 1 -18.28 2.84 21.49
C MET A 1 -17.05 2.13 22.00
N LYS A 2 -16.77 0.94 21.47
CA LYS A 2 -15.61 0.14 21.86
C LYS A 2 -14.42 0.44 20.96
N PHE A 3 -13.20 0.48 21.52
CA PHE A 3 -11.96 0.72 20.76
C PHE A 3 -11.00 -0.46 20.87
N HIS A 4 -10.48 -0.95 19.75
CA HIS A 4 -9.49 -2.01 19.73
C HIS A 4 -8.12 -1.45 19.41
N PHE A 5 -7.10 -1.94 20.11
CA PHE A 5 -5.70 -1.70 19.78
C PHE A 5 -5.04 -3.04 19.45
N ALA A 6 -4.24 -3.09 18.39
CA ALA A 6 -3.54 -4.30 18.00
C ALA A 6 -2.07 -4.04 17.67
N THR A 7 -1.20 -4.84 18.30
CA THR A 7 0.23 -4.89 18.04
C THR A 7 0.62 -6.33 17.70
N ALA A 8 1.31 -6.52 16.58
CA ALA A 8 1.89 -7.81 16.21
C ALA A 8 3.40 -7.76 16.40
N VAL A 9 3.93 -8.52 17.37
CA VAL A 9 5.34 -8.42 17.79
C VAL A 9 5.93 -9.78 18.14
N TRP A 10 7.06 -10.14 17.52
CA TRP A 10 7.79 -11.37 17.85
C TRP A 10 9.28 -11.26 17.47
N GLY A 11 10.10 -12.08 18.11
CA GLY A 11 11.56 -12.05 17.96
C GLY A 11 12.21 -11.02 18.88
N GLY A 12 13.30 -11.42 19.53
CA GLY A 12 13.89 -10.67 20.65
C GLY A 12 14.15 -9.19 20.37
N LYS A 13 14.67 -8.84 19.20
CA LYS A 13 14.94 -7.44 18.83
C LYS A 13 13.67 -6.58 18.74
N TYR A 14 12.58 -7.10 18.18
CA TYR A 14 11.31 -6.37 18.07
C TYR A 14 10.54 -6.36 19.39
N VAL A 15 10.64 -7.43 20.17
CA VAL A 15 10.03 -7.49 21.52
C VAL A 15 10.72 -6.48 22.44
N ASP A 16 12.04 -6.42 22.43
CA ASP A 16 12.82 -5.43 23.18
C ASP A 16 12.44 -4.01 22.81
N LEU A 17 12.42 -3.72 21.51
CA LEU A 17 12.05 -2.42 20.96
C LEU A 17 10.60 -2.01 21.29
N PHE A 18 9.66 -2.97 21.24
CA PHE A 18 8.30 -2.74 21.67
C PHE A 18 8.22 -2.40 23.16
N LEU A 19 8.83 -3.21 24.02
CA LEU A 19 8.72 -3.05 25.47
C LEU A 19 9.49 -1.84 26.03
N ASN A 20 10.60 -1.47 25.39
CA ASN A 20 11.52 -0.45 25.89
C ASN A 20 11.44 0.89 25.15
N VAL A 21 10.68 0.98 24.05
CA VAL A 21 10.48 2.22 23.28
C VAL A 21 9.01 2.43 22.96
N CYS A 22 8.38 1.51 22.21
CA CYS A 22 7.06 1.76 21.64
C CYS A 22 5.96 1.80 22.71
N LEU A 23 5.89 0.79 23.58
CA LEU A 23 4.91 0.73 24.66
C LEU A 23 5.03 1.91 25.65
N PRO A 24 6.23 2.29 26.15
CA PRO A 24 6.34 3.48 27.00
C PRO A 24 5.96 4.80 26.31
N ASN A 25 6.14 4.92 24.98
CA ASN A 25 5.66 6.07 24.20
C ASN A 25 4.14 6.01 23.91
N GLN A 26 3.56 4.82 23.82
CA GLN A 26 2.11 4.61 23.71
C GLN A 26 1.39 4.85 25.04
N LEU A 27 2.04 4.57 26.18
CA LEU A 27 1.45 4.63 27.52
C LEU A 27 1.56 6.02 28.18
N THR A 28 1.36 7.08 27.40
CA THR A 28 1.43 8.47 27.85
C THR A 28 0.03 9.07 28.03
N LYS A 29 -0.08 10.23 28.71
CA LYS A 29 -1.36 10.87 29.08
C LYS A 29 -2.26 11.14 27.87
N GLY A 30 -1.71 11.60 26.75
CA GLY A 30 -2.46 11.86 25.53
C GLY A 30 -2.68 10.63 24.63
N ASN A 31 -2.11 9.48 24.99
CA ASN A 31 -2.20 8.25 24.21
C ASN A 31 -3.05 7.19 24.93
N LEU A 32 -2.52 6.00 25.27
CA LEU A 32 -3.33 4.92 25.85
C LEU A 32 -4.00 5.33 27.17
N LEU A 33 -3.36 6.18 28.00
CA LEU A 33 -3.96 6.68 29.24
C LEU A 33 -5.20 7.56 28.98
N ALA A 34 -5.32 8.18 27.80
CA ALA A 34 -6.51 8.95 27.42
C ALA A 34 -7.76 8.07 27.24
N PHE A 35 -7.61 6.75 27.21
CA PHE A 35 -8.70 5.78 27.12
C PHE A 35 -9.11 5.20 28.49
N THR A 36 -8.57 5.72 29.60
CA THR A 36 -9.03 5.35 30.95
C THR A 36 -10.55 5.58 31.08
N GLY A 37 -11.29 4.56 31.52
CA GLY A 37 -12.74 4.61 31.65
C GLY A 37 -13.53 4.42 30.35
N HIS A 38 -12.86 4.22 29.21
CA HIS A 38 -13.52 3.88 27.94
C HIS A 38 -13.55 2.38 27.72
N ASP A 39 -14.58 1.90 27.01
CA ASP A 39 -14.65 0.51 26.56
C ASP A 39 -13.58 0.26 25.49
N CYS A 40 -12.52 -0.45 25.86
CA CYS A 40 -11.42 -0.73 24.96
C CYS A 40 -10.68 -2.02 25.32
N VAL A 41 -9.89 -2.53 24.38
CA VAL A 41 -9.05 -3.73 24.58
C VAL A 41 -7.76 -3.61 23.78
N TYR A 42 -6.64 -3.94 24.40
CA TYR A 42 -5.34 -4.00 23.74
C TYR A 42 -4.92 -5.45 23.49
N LYS A 43 -4.71 -5.81 22.23
CA LYS A 43 -4.30 -7.15 21.79
C LYS A 43 -2.85 -7.13 21.34
N VAL A 44 -2.03 -7.94 21.98
CA VAL A 44 -0.61 -8.14 21.63
C VAL A 44 -0.45 -9.54 21.06
N PHE A 45 -0.37 -9.65 19.73
CA PHE A 45 -0.15 -10.91 19.04
C PHE A 45 1.34 -11.21 18.97
N THR A 46 1.75 -12.41 19.40
CA THR A 46 3.17 -12.71 19.58
C THR A 46 3.49 -14.20 19.45
N SER A 47 4.76 -14.59 19.51
CA SER A 47 5.15 -16.00 19.56
C SER A 47 4.94 -16.57 20.97
N LYS A 48 4.71 -17.89 21.08
CA LYS A 48 4.61 -18.57 22.39
C LYS A 48 5.86 -18.35 23.26
N LYS A 49 7.04 -18.23 22.63
CA LYS A 49 8.31 -17.98 23.34
C LYS A 49 8.32 -16.59 23.98
N ASP A 50 7.88 -15.59 23.22
CA ASP A 50 8.00 -14.18 23.59
C ASP A 50 6.87 -13.70 24.51
N ALA A 51 5.71 -14.37 24.50
CA ALA A 51 4.56 -14.06 25.35
C ALA A 51 4.91 -13.92 26.84
N ARG A 52 5.83 -14.77 27.35
CA ARG A 52 6.26 -14.70 28.76
C ARG A 52 7.05 -13.43 29.09
N ALA A 53 7.89 -12.96 28.17
CA ALA A 53 8.66 -11.74 28.37
C ALA A 53 7.74 -10.52 28.39
N ILE A 54 6.78 -10.49 27.46
CA ILE A 54 5.76 -9.43 27.38
C ILE A 54 4.91 -9.42 28.65
N ALA A 55 4.39 -10.57 29.08
CA ALA A 55 3.52 -10.66 30.25
C ALA A 55 4.18 -10.23 31.57
N ARG A 56 5.52 -10.28 31.67
CA ARG A 56 6.27 -9.90 32.87
C ARG A 56 6.71 -8.44 32.86
N ASN A 57 6.52 -7.70 31.77
CA ASN A 57 6.94 -6.31 31.69
C ASN A 57 6.02 -5.42 32.54
N ARG A 58 6.59 -4.51 33.34
CA ARG A 58 5.79 -3.66 34.24
C ARG A 58 4.81 -2.76 33.47
N LEU A 59 5.19 -2.25 32.29
CA LEU A 59 4.33 -1.35 31.51
C LEU A 59 3.13 -2.10 30.90
N ILE A 60 3.23 -3.42 30.71
CA ILE A 60 2.06 -4.24 30.38
C ILE A 60 1.11 -4.32 31.59
N ALA A 61 1.64 -4.49 32.80
CA ALA A 61 0.83 -4.47 34.01
C ALA A 61 0.18 -3.09 34.25
N GLU A 62 0.87 -1.99 33.95
CA GLU A 62 0.29 -0.64 33.99
C GLU A 62 -0.83 -0.48 32.94
N ALA A 63 -0.62 -0.95 31.70
CA ALA A 63 -1.66 -0.94 30.67
C ALA A 63 -2.90 -1.75 31.08
N GLN A 64 -2.73 -2.86 31.81
CA GLN A 64 -3.83 -3.67 32.35
C GLN A 64 -4.71 -2.94 33.38
N LYS A 65 -4.18 -1.92 34.07
CA LYS A 65 -4.97 -1.09 34.99
C LYS A 65 -5.92 -0.16 34.24
N ILE A 66 -5.64 0.12 32.96
CA ILE A 66 -6.41 1.04 32.11
C ILE A 66 -7.47 0.27 31.32
N MET A 67 -7.08 -0.86 30.74
CA MET A 67 -7.93 -1.67 29.86
C MET A 67 -7.50 -3.14 29.84
N PRO A 68 -8.40 -4.07 29.48
CA PRO A 68 -8.01 -5.46 29.21
C PRO A 68 -6.87 -5.56 28.19
N VAL A 69 -5.76 -6.19 28.59
CA VAL A 69 -4.64 -6.52 27.70
C VAL A 69 -4.62 -8.02 27.43
N LYS A 70 -4.84 -8.41 26.18
CA LYS A 70 -4.80 -9.80 25.71
C LYS A 70 -3.45 -10.08 25.03
N ILE A 71 -2.63 -10.92 25.64
CA ILE A 71 -1.40 -11.44 25.01
C ILE A 71 -1.75 -12.75 24.30
N ILE A 72 -1.64 -12.78 22.97
CA ILE A 72 -2.18 -13.84 22.12
C ILE A 72 -1.03 -14.56 21.41
N PRO A 73 -0.65 -15.77 21.86
CA PRO A 73 0.34 -16.59 21.17
C PRO A 73 -0.20 -17.10 19.83
N VAL A 74 0.47 -16.74 18.73
CA VAL A 74 0.14 -17.19 17.37
C VAL A 74 1.15 -18.25 16.92
N LYS A 75 0.64 -19.38 16.41
CA LYS A 75 1.47 -20.46 15.85
C LYS A 75 2.00 -20.08 14.47
N ASN A 76 3.18 -20.58 14.12
CA ASN A 76 3.83 -20.44 12.82
C ASN A 76 4.09 -18.98 12.41
N LEU A 77 4.56 -18.16 13.35
CA LEU A 77 5.09 -16.84 13.02
C LEU A 77 6.53 -17.00 12.50
N PHE A 78 6.76 -16.58 11.26
CA PHE A 78 8.08 -16.62 10.64
C PHE A 78 8.92 -15.45 11.12
N LYS A 79 10.19 -15.71 11.45
CA LYS A 79 11.16 -14.67 11.79
C LYS A 79 11.84 -14.16 10.52
N LEU A 80 12.17 -12.87 10.51
CA LEU A 80 13.23 -12.37 9.63
C LEU A 80 14.57 -12.92 10.15
N ALA A 81 15.15 -13.90 9.44
CA ALA A 81 16.47 -14.44 9.70
C ALA A 81 17.47 -13.84 8.70
N GLY A 82 18.19 -12.80 9.13
CA GLY A 82 19.30 -12.22 8.36
C GLY A 82 18.88 -11.14 7.36
N LYS A 83 19.89 -10.45 6.80
CA LYS A 83 19.69 -9.33 5.89
C LYS A 83 19.30 -9.83 4.48
N HIS A 84 18.42 -9.07 3.82
CA HIS A 84 18.19 -9.07 2.36
C HIS A 84 17.49 -10.26 1.68
N ASP A 85 16.82 -11.17 2.40
CA ASP A 85 16.02 -12.22 1.74
C ASP A 85 14.55 -11.77 1.51
N MET A 86 14.22 -11.48 0.24
CA MET A 86 12.86 -11.11 -0.20
C MET A 86 11.81 -12.18 0.13
N THR A 87 12.18 -13.46 0.20
CA THR A 87 11.25 -14.54 0.57
C THR A 87 10.88 -14.45 2.06
N GLN A 88 11.85 -14.14 2.92
CA GLN A 88 11.61 -13.97 4.35
C GLN A 88 10.89 -12.66 4.69
N TYR A 89 11.16 -11.59 3.94
CA TYR A 89 10.35 -10.36 4.05
C TYR A 89 8.89 -10.65 3.76
N SER A 90 8.61 -11.40 2.69
CA SER A 90 7.25 -11.82 2.34
C SER A 90 6.61 -12.71 3.42
N ALA A 91 7.37 -13.63 4.02
CA ALA A 91 6.90 -14.48 5.12
C ALA A 91 6.61 -13.69 6.42
N ALA A 92 7.37 -12.62 6.68
CA ALA A 92 7.10 -11.71 7.80
C ALA A 92 5.81 -10.91 7.57
N ILE A 93 5.58 -10.41 6.34
CA ILE A 93 4.30 -9.78 5.97
C ILE A 93 3.14 -10.76 6.14
N GLU A 94 3.29 -12.02 5.72
CA GLU A 94 2.27 -13.05 5.91
C GLU A 94 1.95 -13.29 7.39
N SER A 95 2.98 -13.34 8.23
CA SER A 95 2.85 -13.48 9.69
C SER A 95 2.13 -12.28 10.31
N MET A 96 2.48 -11.05 9.90
CA MET A 96 1.77 -9.84 10.34
C MET A 96 0.31 -9.86 9.89
N ASN A 97 0.05 -10.23 8.64
CA ASN A 97 -1.30 -10.32 8.10
C ASN A 97 -2.16 -11.33 8.84
N LYS A 98 -1.59 -12.45 9.30
CA LYS A 98 -2.29 -13.39 10.16
C LYS A 98 -2.78 -12.71 11.44
N CYS A 99 -1.90 -11.99 12.13
CA CYS A 99 -2.24 -11.25 13.35
C CYS A 99 -3.28 -10.16 13.07
N HIS A 100 -3.10 -9.35 12.01
CA HIS A 100 -4.06 -8.31 11.64
C HIS A 100 -5.42 -8.87 11.28
N LYS A 101 -5.50 -9.99 10.55
CA LYS A 101 -6.78 -10.64 10.22
C LYS A 101 -7.55 -11.07 11.47
N MET A 102 -6.87 -11.62 12.47
CA MET A 102 -7.49 -11.97 13.77
C MET A 102 -7.99 -10.71 14.48
N ALA A 103 -7.19 -9.65 14.52
CA ALA A 103 -7.58 -8.37 15.14
C ALA A 103 -8.81 -7.75 14.46
N ILE A 104 -8.82 -7.75 13.12
CA ILE A 104 -9.91 -7.24 12.28
C ILE A 104 -11.19 -8.03 12.51
N GLU A 105 -11.11 -9.37 12.56
CA GLU A 105 -12.28 -10.22 12.77
C GLU A 105 -12.97 -9.93 14.10
N GLU A 106 -12.20 -9.87 15.19
CA GLU A 106 -12.75 -9.52 16.49
C GLU A 106 -13.28 -8.08 16.55
N ALA A 107 -12.59 -7.12 15.93
CA ALA A 107 -13.08 -5.74 15.87
C ALA A 107 -14.39 -5.62 15.08
N ASN A 108 -14.51 -6.35 13.97
CA ASN A 108 -15.71 -6.34 13.14
C ASN A 108 -16.92 -6.95 13.84
N ALA A 109 -16.69 -8.02 14.62
CA ALA A 109 -17.73 -8.67 15.42
C ALA A 109 -18.34 -7.74 16.47
N GLU A 110 -17.56 -6.79 16.98
CA GLU A 110 -17.97 -5.81 17.99
C GLU A 110 -18.23 -4.40 17.42
N ASP A 111 -18.21 -4.27 16.08
CA ASP A 111 -18.33 -3.00 15.35
C ASP A 111 -17.39 -1.89 15.86
N ALA A 112 -16.16 -2.26 16.21
CA ALA A 112 -15.19 -1.39 16.85
C ALA A 112 -14.18 -0.79 15.85
N PRO A 113 -13.83 0.51 15.94
CA PRO A 113 -12.59 1.03 15.37
C PRO A 113 -11.36 0.26 15.89
N LEU A 114 -10.44 -0.05 14.98
CA LEU A 114 -9.20 -0.76 15.27
C LEU A 114 -7.99 0.15 15.00
N PHE A 115 -7.22 0.41 16.06
CA PHE A 115 -5.90 1.00 16.01
C PHE A 115 -4.86 -0.06 15.63
N PHE A 116 -4.09 0.22 14.58
CA PHE A 116 -2.95 -0.59 14.18
C PHE A 116 -1.68 0.05 14.74
N LEU A 117 -0.98 -0.66 15.62
CA LEU A 117 0.20 -0.16 16.32
C LEU A 117 1.42 -1.05 16.03
N PRO A 118 2.33 -0.65 15.14
CA PRO A 118 3.52 -1.44 14.85
C PRO A 118 4.47 -1.46 16.04
N PRO A 119 5.24 -2.55 16.23
CA PRO A 119 6.22 -2.66 17.31
C PRO A 119 7.52 -1.91 17.04
N ASP A 120 7.55 -1.15 15.93
CA ASP A 120 8.69 -0.38 15.47
C ASP A 120 8.32 1.05 15.06
N GLN A 121 7.34 1.64 15.77
CA GLN A 121 6.90 3.01 15.60
C GLN A 121 6.76 3.77 16.93
N VAL A 122 7.05 5.08 16.87
CA VAL A 122 6.73 6.06 17.93
C VAL A 122 5.72 7.07 17.42
N TRP A 123 4.93 7.60 18.34
CA TRP A 123 3.84 8.54 18.11
C TRP A 123 4.02 9.78 18.99
N SER A 124 3.52 10.91 18.53
CA SER A 124 3.41 12.10 19.37
C SER A 124 2.48 11.84 20.56
N ASP A 125 2.78 12.45 21.71
CA ASP A 125 1.81 12.47 22.80
C ASP A 125 0.54 13.22 22.35
N GLY A 126 -0.62 12.66 22.65
CA GLY A 126 -1.92 13.17 22.17
C GLY A 126 -2.43 12.52 20.88
N ALA A 127 -1.60 11.74 20.17
CA ALA A 127 -1.98 11.12 18.91
C ALA A 127 -3.23 10.26 19.01
N PHE A 128 -3.35 9.41 20.04
CA PHE A 128 -4.47 8.47 20.14
C PHE A 128 -5.75 9.14 20.64
N ALA A 129 -5.63 10.11 21.56
CA ALA A 129 -6.75 10.95 21.95
C ALA A 129 -7.32 11.71 20.74
N ARG A 130 -6.44 12.34 19.95
CA ARG A 130 -6.83 13.05 18.72
C ARG A 130 -7.48 12.12 17.70
N ALA A 131 -6.92 10.92 17.50
CA ALA A 131 -7.50 9.92 16.62
C ALA A 131 -8.92 9.51 17.07
N ARG A 132 -9.15 9.35 18.38
CA ARG A 132 -10.49 9.08 18.92
C ARG A 132 -11.48 10.19 18.57
N GLU A 133 -11.10 11.45 18.76
CA GLU A 133 -11.96 12.60 18.41
C GLU A 133 -12.36 12.57 16.93
N ILE A 134 -11.41 12.30 16.04
CA ILE A 134 -11.65 12.21 14.59
C ILE A 134 -12.65 11.07 14.26
N ILE A 135 -12.54 9.92 14.93
CA ILE A 135 -13.52 8.82 14.77
C ILE A 135 -14.90 9.23 15.27
N LEU A 136 -14.98 9.91 16.43
CA LEU A 136 -16.26 10.39 16.99
C LEU A 136 -16.93 11.45 16.10
N GLN A 137 -16.16 12.15 15.26
CA GLN A 137 -16.67 13.05 14.21
C GLN A 137 -17.18 12.30 12.96
N GLY A 138 -17.23 10.97 12.98
CA GLY A 138 -17.81 10.13 11.93
C GLY A 138 -16.82 9.63 10.87
N LYS A 139 -15.52 9.93 11.02
CA LYS A 139 -14.50 9.38 10.11
C LYS A 139 -14.28 7.89 10.37
N ARG A 140 -13.98 7.15 9.30
CA ARG A 140 -13.86 5.69 9.31
C ARG A 140 -12.43 5.20 9.11
N ALA A 141 -11.54 6.02 8.56
CA ALA A 141 -10.13 5.69 8.46
C ALA A 141 -9.26 6.90 8.75
N ILE A 142 -8.23 6.75 9.58
CA ILE A 142 -7.29 7.83 9.91
C ILE A 142 -5.93 7.47 9.31
N ASN A 143 -5.46 8.31 8.41
CA ASN A 143 -4.30 8.07 7.56
C ASN A 143 -3.20 9.07 7.94
N VAL A 144 -2.05 8.57 8.39
CA VAL A 144 -0.96 9.37 8.93
C VAL A 144 0.31 9.13 8.12
N ALA A 145 1.09 10.18 7.90
CA ALA A 145 2.41 10.06 7.33
C ALA A 145 3.38 9.53 8.39
N THR A 146 4.01 8.38 8.13
CA THR A 146 5.01 7.79 9.02
C THR A 146 6.34 7.59 8.30
N PRO A 147 7.11 8.67 8.01
CA PRO A 147 8.41 8.52 7.37
C PRO A 147 9.35 7.65 8.19
N ARG A 148 10.17 6.88 7.48
CA ARG A 148 11.15 5.99 8.11
C ARG A 148 12.38 6.74 8.59
N LEU A 149 12.82 6.39 9.79
CA LEU A 149 14.01 6.91 10.44
C LEU A 149 15.13 5.87 10.48
N ALA A 150 16.36 6.37 10.43
CA ALA A 150 17.57 5.64 10.72
C ALA A 150 17.59 5.32 12.23
N ARG A 151 17.21 4.08 12.57
CA ARG A 151 17.05 3.64 13.96
C ARG A 151 18.30 3.90 14.79
N ASP A 152 19.46 3.59 14.21
CA ASP A 152 20.73 3.54 14.92
C ASP A 152 21.21 4.95 15.32
N THR A 153 20.79 6.00 14.60
CA THR A 153 21.08 7.39 14.96
C THR A 153 19.94 8.08 15.73
N PHE A 154 18.69 7.67 15.50
CA PHE A 154 17.51 8.30 16.11
C PHE A 154 17.29 7.84 17.56
N LEU A 155 17.31 6.52 17.82
CA LEU A 155 16.89 5.98 19.10
C LEU A 155 17.70 6.48 20.30
N PRO A 156 19.05 6.58 20.26
CA PRO A 156 19.81 7.07 21.41
C PRO A 156 19.34 8.47 21.86
N LEU A 157 19.15 9.38 20.91
CA LEU A 157 18.72 10.76 21.18
C LEU A 157 17.25 10.86 21.58
N PHE A 158 16.40 10.00 21.02
CA PHE A 158 14.99 9.92 21.43
C PHE A 158 14.88 9.46 22.90
N LEU A 159 15.65 8.44 23.27
CA LEU A 159 15.68 7.92 24.63
C LEU A 159 16.23 8.96 25.61
N GLU A 160 17.32 9.65 25.28
CA GLU A 160 17.89 10.72 26.09
C GLU A 160 16.90 11.88 26.30
N LYS A 161 16.19 12.27 25.24
CA LYS A 161 15.34 13.45 25.26
C LYS A 161 13.97 13.23 25.92
N PHE A 162 13.35 12.07 25.71
CA PHE A 162 11.94 11.88 26.07
C PHE A 162 11.68 10.86 27.17
N ARG A 163 12.67 10.04 27.56
CA ARG A 163 12.48 9.09 28.66
C ARG A 163 12.43 9.84 29.99
N ASP A 164 11.31 9.74 30.70
CA ASP A 164 11.20 10.30 32.05
C ASP A 164 11.73 9.34 33.13
N SER A 165 11.71 9.79 34.39
CA SER A 165 12.16 9.01 35.55
C SER A 165 11.37 7.72 35.76
N ASP A 166 10.10 7.71 35.32
CA ASP A 166 9.21 6.57 35.40
C ASP A 166 9.24 5.73 34.11
N GLY A 167 10.19 5.97 33.21
CA GLY A 167 10.42 5.23 31.98
C GLY A 167 9.38 5.43 30.87
N TYR A 168 8.40 6.33 31.02
CA TYR A 168 7.50 6.72 29.94
C TYR A 168 8.19 7.64 28.95
N MET A 169 7.60 7.81 27.77
CA MET A 169 8.19 8.61 26.69
C MET A 169 7.20 9.60 26.07
N PRO A 170 6.73 10.62 26.83
CA PRO A 170 5.90 11.67 26.29
C PRO A 170 6.70 12.50 25.28
N ALA A 171 6.33 12.40 24.01
CA ALA A 171 7.02 13.08 22.92
C ALA A 171 6.08 14.10 22.26
N PRO A 172 6.12 15.40 22.63
CA PRO A 172 5.33 16.42 21.97
C PRO A 172 5.56 16.43 20.47
N ALA A 173 4.50 16.62 19.67
CA ALA A 173 4.53 16.42 18.22
C ALA A 173 5.63 17.23 17.51
N ARG A 174 5.75 18.52 17.84
CA ARG A 174 6.76 19.41 17.26
C ARG A 174 8.19 19.00 17.62
N GLU A 175 8.43 18.65 18.88
CA GLU A 175 9.75 18.22 19.36
C GLU A 175 10.16 16.85 18.77
N LEU A 176 9.21 15.92 18.69
CA LEU A 176 9.40 14.62 18.05
C LEU A 176 9.74 14.80 16.57
N THR A 177 8.99 15.63 15.86
CA THR A 177 9.22 15.92 14.45
C THR A 177 10.56 16.59 14.22
N LYS A 178 10.93 17.58 15.05
CA LYS A 178 12.22 18.27 15.00
C LYS A 178 13.38 17.29 15.10
N LEU A 179 13.33 16.35 16.05
CA LEU A 179 14.33 15.29 16.17
C LEU A 179 14.31 14.37 14.94
N ALA A 180 13.13 13.86 14.57
CA ALA A 180 12.95 12.89 13.49
C ALA A 180 13.52 13.36 12.13
N LEU A 181 13.32 14.64 11.77
CA LEU A 181 13.78 15.18 10.49
C LEU A 181 15.32 15.19 10.35
N GLY A 182 16.06 15.19 11.46
CA GLY A 182 17.51 15.04 11.47
C GLY A 182 18.00 13.61 11.25
N HIS A 183 17.10 12.62 11.33
CA HIS A 183 17.43 11.19 11.30
C HIS A 183 16.61 10.41 10.27
N LEU A 184 16.24 11.04 9.14
CA LEU A 184 15.58 10.35 8.04
C LEU A 184 16.44 9.20 7.54
N HIS A 185 15.81 8.04 7.33
CA HIS A 185 16.47 6.85 6.82
C HIS A 185 17.08 7.11 5.42
N PRO A 186 18.26 6.53 5.06
CA PRO A 186 18.88 6.73 3.75
C PRO A 186 17.93 6.53 2.57
N LEU A 187 17.12 5.46 2.59
CA LEU A 187 16.04 5.24 1.62
C LEU A 187 15.09 6.45 1.47
N ILE A 188 14.66 7.09 2.56
CA ILE A 188 13.75 8.25 2.53
C ILE A 188 14.44 9.47 1.92
N ASN A 189 15.76 9.63 2.10
CA ASN A 189 16.50 10.71 1.43
C ASN A 189 16.43 10.58 -0.11
N THR A 190 16.28 9.37 -0.65
CA THR A 190 16.09 9.14 -2.10
C THR A 190 14.72 9.58 -2.63
N PHE A 191 13.76 9.85 -1.74
CA PHE A 191 12.39 10.24 -2.11
C PHE A 191 12.21 11.76 -2.22
N PHE A 192 13.26 12.54 -1.93
CA PHE A 192 13.24 13.97 -2.18
C PHE A 192 13.29 14.26 -3.68
N ALA A 193 12.48 15.21 -4.13
CA ALA A 193 12.33 15.54 -5.55
C ALA A 193 13.63 16.03 -6.21
N ASP A 194 14.57 16.56 -5.42
CA ASP A 194 15.89 17.04 -5.83
C ASP A 194 17.04 16.05 -5.55
N SER A 195 16.74 14.84 -5.03
CA SER A 195 17.74 13.81 -4.77
C SER A 195 18.48 13.40 -6.06
N LYS A 196 19.78 13.12 -5.92
CA LYS A 196 20.63 12.54 -6.98
C LYS A 196 20.61 11.01 -6.98
N ASP A 197 20.03 10.43 -5.94
CA ASP A 197 19.82 9.00 -5.77
C ASP A 197 18.33 8.68 -5.73
N PHE A 198 17.93 7.57 -6.32
CA PHE A 198 16.54 7.19 -6.48
C PHE A 198 16.35 5.67 -6.28
N ALA A 199 15.48 5.30 -5.34
CA ALA A 199 15.04 3.93 -5.14
C ALA A 199 13.75 3.67 -5.93
N ALA A 200 13.91 3.53 -7.24
CA ALA A 200 12.86 3.70 -8.23
C ALA A 200 11.62 2.82 -8.03
N GLU A 201 11.76 1.56 -7.59
CA GLU A 201 10.63 0.65 -7.37
C GLU A 201 9.89 0.84 -6.03
N TRP A 202 10.46 1.65 -5.13
CA TRP A 202 10.01 1.81 -3.75
C TRP A 202 9.60 3.25 -3.40
N THR A 203 9.73 4.19 -4.35
CA THR A 203 9.26 5.56 -4.15
C THR A 203 7.74 5.61 -4.16
N TRP A 204 7.13 5.57 -2.98
CA TRP A 204 5.68 5.71 -2.79
C TRP A 204 5.27 7.08 -2.28
N HIS A 205 6.25 7.90 -1.91
CA HIS A 205 6.08 9.24 -1.38
C HIS A 205 7.09 10.15 -2.06
N ILE A 206 6.78 11.44 -2.15
CA ILE A 206 7.67 12.45 -2.72
C ILE A 206 7.83 13.56 -1.69
N PHE A 207 9.06 13.97 -1.43
CA PHE A 207 9.37 14.98 -0.43
C PHE A 207 10.03 16.23 -1.02
N TRP A 208 9.86 17.35 -0.31
CA TRP A 208 10.53 18.62 -0.55
C TRP A 208 11.03 19.16 0.79
N ARG A 209 12.28 19.61 0.83
CA ARG A 209 12.81 20.36 1.98
C ARG A 209 12.18 21.76 1.98
N VAL A 210 11.81 22.23 3.17
CA VAL A 210 11.23 23.56 3.35
C VAL A 210 11.92 24.24 4.53
N GLY A 211 12.52 25.40 4.29
CA GLY A 211 13.29 26.11 5.31
C GLY A 211 14.44 25.27 5.87
N LYS A 212 14.74 25.47 7.17
CA LYS A 212 15.85 24.79 7.86
C LYS A 212 15.49 23.40 8.38
N SER A 213 14.23 23.17 8.74
CA SER A 213 13.77 22.01 9.51
C SER A 213 12.34 21.60 9.18
N GLY A 214 11.95 21.78 7.91
CA GLY A 214 10.65 21.39 7.39
C GLY A 214 10.77 20.40 6.23
N VAL A 215 9.82 19.49 6.15
CA VAL A 215 9.62 18.59 5.01
C VAL A 215 8.16 18.62 4.61
N LEU A 216 7.91 19.00 3.36
CA LEU A 216 6.62 18.82 2.71
C LEU A 216 6.61 17.45 2.04
N GLY A 217 5.57 16.65 2.29
CA GLY A 217 5.41 15.34 1.67
C GLY A 217 4.10 15.19 0.90
N ARG A 218 4.14 14.35 -0.15
CA ARG A 218 2.96 13.84 -0.86
C ARG A 218 3.04 12.33 -0.92
N PHE A 219 1.94 11.67 -0.61
CA PHE A 219 1.93 10.24 -0.27
C PHE A 219 0.97 9.49 -1.18
N LEU A 220 1.42 8.39 -1.77
CA LEU A 220 0.54 7.46 -2.47
C LEU A 220 -0.15 6.51 -1.49
N PHE A 221 0.60 6.08 -0.47
CA PHE A 221 0.12 5.28 0.65
C PHE A 221 0.36 6.04 1.95
N PHE A 222 -0.53 5.87 2.90
CA PHE A 222 -0.43 6.40 4.24
C PHE A 222 -0.53 5.24 5.22
N TYR A 223 0.07 5.38 6.41
CA TYR A 223 -0.14 4.41 7.46
C TYR A 223 -1.56 4.57 8.03
N PRO A 224 -2.37 3.51 8.06
CA PRO A 224 -3.71 3.57 8.61
C PRO A 224 -3.67 3.39 10.13
N LEU A 225 -3.48 4.50 10.87
CA LEU A 225 -3.45 4.47 12.33
C LEU A 225 -4.74 3.86 12.90
N VAL A 226 -5.90 4.22 12.33
CA VAL A 226 -7.20 3.64 12.70
C VAL A 226 -7.99 3.26 11.46
N VAL A 227 -8.65 2.09 11.49
CA VAL A 227 -9.69 1.72 10.53
C VAL A 227 -10.92 1.22 11.27
N TRP A 228 -12.08 1.80 10.94
CA TRP A 228 -13.41 1.38 11.34
C TRP A 228 -14.20 1.02 10.06
N PRO A 229 -14.16 -0.26 9.65
CA PRO A 229 -14.57 -0.65 8.31
C PRO A 229 -16.08 -0.48 8.09
N THR A 230 -16.45 0.08 6.95
CA THR A 230 -17.83 0.01 6.43
C THR A 230 -18.04 -1.30 5.67
N GLU A 231 -16.99 -1.86 5.09
CA GLU A 231 -16.98 -3.17 4.42
C GLU A 231 -16.31 -4.23 5.30
N LYS A 232 -17.11 -5.02 6.05
CA LYS A 232 -16.59 -5.96 7.07
C LYS A 232 -16.05 -7.29 6.53
N ASN A 233 -16.32 -7.61 5.26
CA ASN A 233 -15.98 -8.90 4.64
C ASN A 233 -14.62 -8.91 3.91
N VAL A 234 -13.89 -7.80 3.95
CA VAL A 234 -12.57 -7.68 3.30
C VAL A 234 -11.45 -7.96 4.30
N ARG A 235 -10.28 -8.40 3.79
CA ARG A 235 -9.10 -8.70 4.59
C ARG A 235 -7.83 -8.27 3.83
N PRO A 236 -6.74 -7.89 4.53
CA PRO A 236 -5.48 -7.57 3.87
C PRO A 236 -4.90 -8.79 3.15
N GLY A 237 -4.46 -8.59 1.92
CA GLY A 237 -3.67 -9.54 1.13
C GLY A 237 -2.18 -9.21 1.12
N LEU A 238 -1.85 -7.93 1.29
CA LEU A 238 -0.49 -7.38 1.35
C LEU A 238 -0.26 -6.69 2.71
N ALA A 239 0.78 -5.86 2.85
CA ALA A 239 0.95 -5.03 4.04
C ALA A 239 -0.33 -4.20 4.27
N ILE A 240 -0.66 -3.95 5.54
CA ILE A 240 -1.96 -3.40 5.93
C ILE A 240 -2.27 -2.07 5.24
N ASP A 241 -1.28 -1.19 5.13
CA ASP A 241 -1.33 0.12 4.48
C ASP A 241 -1.44 0.06 2.96
N PHE A 242 -1.09 -1.08 2.36
CA PHE A 242 -1.06 -1.25 0.93
C PHE A 242 -2.44 -1.56 0.34
N ASP A 243 -3.29 -2.31 1.04
CA ASP A 243 -4.60 -2.73 0.50
C ASP A 243 -5.82 -2.54 1.40
N TYR A 244 -5.71 -2.79 2.69
CA TYR A 244 -6.88 -2.92 3.55
C TYR A 244 -7.71 -1.63 3.71
N PRO A 245 -7.15 -0.44 3.99
CA PRO A 245 -7.93 0.76 4.31
C PRO A 245 -8.97 1.13 3.26
N PHE A 246 -8.62 1.06 1.99
CA PHE A 246 -9.53 1.42 0.90
C PHE A 246 -10.46 0.29 0.46
N MET A 247 -10.15 -0.96 0.82
CA MET A 247 -11.12 -2.06 0.70
C MET A 247 -12.16 -1.98 1.81
N ALA A 248 -11.72 -1.70 3.04
CA ALA A 248 -12.57 -1.60 4.23
C ALA A 248 -13.39 -0.31 4.28
N VAL A 249 -12.87 0.78 3.69
CA VAL A 249 -13.51 2.10 3.61
C VAL A 249 -13.41 2.59 2.16
N PRO A 250 -14.31 2.18 1.26
CA PRO A 250 -14.20 2.50 -0.17
C PRO A 250 -14.58 3.95 -0.53
N ASN A 251 -15.26 4.64 0.38
CA ASN A 251 -15.62 6.05 0.23
C ASN A 251 -14.51 6.94 0.78
N PHE A 252 -13.90 7.74 -0.09
CA PHE A 252 -12.78 8.61 0.27
C PHE A 252 -13.15 9.65 1.34
N ASP A 253 -14.38 10.14 1.35
CA ASP A 253 -14.76 11.23 2.26
C ASP A 253 -14.87 10.75 3.72
N ASP A 254 -14.92 9.43 3.92
CA ASP A 254 -14.82 8.77 5.22
C ASP A 254 -13.37 8.61 5.71
N HIS A 255 -12.38 8.92 4.86
CA HIS A 255 -10.98 9.01 5.27
C HIS A 255 -10.67 10.40 5.85
N TYR A 256 -10.01 10.40 6.99
CA TYR A 256 -9.25 11.53 7.49
C TYR A 256 -7.78 11.36 7.11
N ILE A 257 -7.17 12.43 6.62
CA ILE A 257 -5.75 12.47 6.26
C ILE A 257 -5.13 13.53 7.14
N VAL A 258 -4.21 13.13 8.00
CA VAL A 258 -3.46 14.07 8.83
C VAL A 258 -2.50 14.83 7.92
N THR A 259 -2.69 16.14 7.80
CA THR A 259 -1.91 17.00 6.89
C THR A 259 -0.85 17.83 7.61
N ASP A 260 -0.79 17.77 8.94
CA ASP A 260 0.13 18.55 9.75
C ASP A 260 0.67 17.70 10.91
N SER A 261 1.99 17.64 11.06
CA SER A 261 2.64 16.87 12.12
C SER A 261 2.31 17.36 13.52
N ASP A 262 1.93 18.63 13.70
CA ASP A 262 1.49 19.13 15.01
C ASP A 262 0.18 18.48 15.49
N GLU A 263 -0.65 17.96 14.56
CA GLU A 263 -1.90 17.29 14.91
C GLU A 263 -1.66 15.84 15.37
N ILE A 264 -1.01 15.04 14.53
CA ILE A 264 -0.55 13.68 14.85
C ILE A 264 0.77 13.45 14.11
N ALA A 265 1.84 13.18 14.85
CA ALA A 265 3.11 12.73 14.29
C ALA A 265 3.35 11.25 14.61
N GLY A 266 3.86 10.50 13.64
CA GLY A 266 4.28 9.11 13.81
C GLY A 266 5.51 8.82 12.96
N TYR A 267 6.41 7.97 13.46
CA TYR A 267 7.64 7.63 12.77
C TYR A 267 8.00 6.17 12.95
N GLU A 268 8.36 5.50 11.86
CA GLU A 268 8.83 4.11 11.88
C GLU A 268 10.35 4.05 11.82
N PHE A 269 10.94 2.97 12.33
CA PHE A 269 12.39 2.84 12.38
C PHE A 269 12.89 1.54 11.75
N SER A 270 14.08 1.61 11.17
CA SER A 270 14.82 0.46 10.68
C SER A 270 16.32 0.69 10.80
N PRO A 271 17.12 -0.38 10.87
CA PRO A 271 18.58 -0.26 10.72
C PRO A 271 18.93 0.57 9.49
N SER A 272 19.91 1.46 9.59
CA SER A 272 20.23 2.44 8.53
C SER A 272 20.62 1.81 7.19
N ASP A 273 21.16 0.60 7.24
CA ASP A 273 21.60 -0.20 6.08
C ASP A 273 20.48 -1.00 5.41
N LYS A 274 19.26 -0.96 5.95
CA LYS A 274 18.14 -1.71 5.40
C LYS A 274 17.72 -1.11 4.06
N PHE A 275 17.77 -1.92 2.99
CA PHE A 275 17.42 -1.51 1.61
C PHE A 275 18.45 -0.63 0.91
N GLU A 276 19.67 -0.53 1.42
CA GLU A 276 20.76 0.19 0.74
C GLU A 276 20.96 -0.33 -0.69
N GLU A 277 20.79 -1.64 -0.92
CA GLU A 277 20.91 -2.28 -2.23
C GLU A 277 19.85 -1.84 -3.25
N LYS A 278 18.82 -1.10 -2.82
CA LYS A 278 17.75 -0.57 -3.69
C LYS A 278 18.05 0.84 -4.19
N ILE A 279 19.08 1.49 -3.66
CA ILE A 279 19.43 2.86 -3.98
C ILE A 279 20.32 2.85 -5.22
N THR A 280 19.94 3.62 -6.24
CA THR A 280 20.70 3.74 -7.49
C THR A 280 20.89 5.22 -7.86
N PRO A 281 22.00 5.59 -8.52
CA PRO A 281 22.19 6.95 -9.03
C PRO A 281 21.14 7.26 -10.10
N ALA A 282 20.13 8.05 -9.73
CA ALA A 282 19.04 8.48 -10.60
C ALA A 282 18.27 9.61 -9.92
N ARG A 283 17.50 10.36 -10.72
CA ARG A 283 16.66 11.47 -10.23
C ARG A 283 15.19 11.10 -10.34
N PHE A 284 14.37 11.74 -9.51
CA PHE A 284 12.93 11.62 -9.63
C PHE A 284 12.45 12.12 -11.01
N ASP A 285 11.72 11.26 -11.73
CA ASP A 285 11.04 11.61 -12.98
C ASP A 285 9.51 11.40 -12.84
N PRO A 286 8.70 12.46 -13.02
CA PRO A 286 7.24 12.34 -13.04
C PRO A 286 6.68 11.30 -14.01
N HIS A 287 7.32 11.07 -15.17
CA HIS A 287 6.87 10.11 -16.18
C HIS A 287 7.21 8.67 -15.79
N TYR A 288 8.41 8.45 -15.26
CA TYR A 288 8.76 7.17 -14.64
C TYR A 288 7.81 6.84 -13.49
N PHE A 289 7.57 7.78 -12.56
CA PHE A 289 6.67 7.58 -11.44
C PHE A 289 5.24 7.26 -11.90
N ALA A 290 4.77 7.92 -12.95
CA ALA A 290 3.47 7.61 -13.56
C ALA A 290 3.40 6.20 -14.17
N SER A 291 4.38 5.84 -15.01
CA SER A 291 4.37 4.59 -15.79
C SER A 291 4.70 3.35 -14.94
N ASN A 292 5.50 3.51 -13.88
CA ASN A 292 5.96 2.40 -13.04
C ASN A 292 5.28 2.35 -11.68
N ILE A 293 5.05 3.48 -11.00
CA ILE A 293 4.49 3.46 -9.64
C ILE A 293 2.97 3.60 -9.68
N LEU A 294 2.46 4.70 -10.26
CA LEU A 294 1.01 4.93 -10.32
C LEU A 294 0.31 3.82 -11.11
N ASN A 295 0.90 3.38 -12.21
CA ASN A 295 0.31 2.32 -13.03
C ASN A 295 0.24 0.96 -12.36
N ARG A 296 1.22 0.61 -11.50
CA ARG A 296 1.32 -0.72 -10.89
C ARG A 296 0.64 -0.82 -9.53
N PHE A 297 0.66 0.27 -8.76
CA PHE A 297 0.37 0.21 -7.33
C PHE A 297 -0.77 1.14 -6.90
N SER A 298 -1.19 2.13 -7.70
CA SER A 298 -2.22 3.07 -7.27
C SER A 298 -3.65 2.64 -7.59
N ASN A 299 -4.57 2.92 -6.68
CA ASN A 299 -6.01 2.94 -6.93
C ASN A 299 -6.59 4.36 -6.90
N ARG A 300 -7.93 4.48 -7.01
CA ARG A 300 -8.63 5.78 -7.02
C ARG A 300 -8.39 6.60 -5.74
N ILE A 301 -8.37 5.95 -4.58
CA ILE A 301 -8.12 6.59 -3.28
C ILE A 301 -6.66 7.03 -3.17
N ASN A 302 -5.69 6.15 -3.49
CA ASN A 302 -4.26 6.52 -3.48
C ASN A 302 -3.95 7.73 -4.36
N ARG A 303 -4.57 7.83 -5.54
CA ARG A 303 -4.38 8.99 -6.42
C ARG A 303 -4.96 10.28 -5.83
N ARG A 304 -6.02 10.21 -5.01
CA ARG A 304 -6.53 11.35 -4.25
C ARG A 304 -5.62 11.69 -3.06
N PHE A 305 -5.00 10.69 -2.42
CA PHE A 305 -3.98 10.90 -1.38
C PHE A 305 -2.79 11.69 -1.89
N LEU A 306 -2.29 11.38 -3.09
CA LEU A 306 -1.16 12.09 -3.70
C LEU A 306 -1.42 13.60 -3.88
N LEU A 307 -2.69 14.01 -3.97
CA LEU A 307 -3.09 15.41 -4.09
C LEU A 307 -3.10 16.17 -2.75
N ARG A 308 -2.96 15.48 -1.61
CA ARG A 308 -2.82 16.11 -0.29
C ARG A 308 -1.37 16.42 0.02
N SER A 309 -1.15 17.61 0.58
CA SER A 309 0.12 18.04 1.14
C SER A 309 0.15 17.66 2.61
N VAL A 310 1.28 17.12 3.08
CA VAL A 310 1.52 16.87 4.50
C VAL A 310 2.72 17.67 4.94
N ARG A 311 2.57 18.45 6.01
CA ARG A 311 3.62 19.30 6.57
C ARG A 311 4.23 18.58 7.76
N LEU A 312 5.51 18.26 7.65
CA LEU A 312 6.31 17.71 8.74
C LEU A 312 7.29 18.80 9.17
N HIS A 313 7.09 19.39 10.35
CA HIS A 313 7.86 20.56 10.76
C HIS A 313 8.19 20.56 12.25
N GLY A 314 9.41 20.99 12.56
CA GLY A 314 9.88 21.21 13.94
C GLY A 314 9.91 22.69 14.36
N GLU A 315 9.51 23.59 13.46
CA GLU A 315 9.50 25.04 13.62
C GLU A 315 8.21 25.58 13.00
N SER A 316 7.80 26.80 13.37
CA SER A 316 6.57 27.40 12.82
C SER A 316 6.59 27.50 11.29
N LEU A 317 5.40 27.34 10.68
CA LEU A 317 5.22 27.46 9.25
C LEU A 317 5.55 28.88 8.77
N SER A 318 6.24 28.96 7.63
CA SER A 318 6.71 30.18 6.98
C SER A 318 6.19 30.28 5.54
N PRO A 319 6.27 31.44 4.86
CA PRO A 319 5.79 31.60 3.48
C PRO A 319 6.43 30.64 2.46
N GLU A 320 7.63 30.12 2.73
CA GLU A 320 8.31 29.11 1.90
C GLU A 320 7.47 27.82 1.74
N TRP A 321 6.62 27.50 2.70
CA TRP A 321 5.71 26.35 2.62
C TRP A 321 4.71 26.48 1.49
N GLU A 322 4.14 27.67 1.28
CA GLU A 322 3.19 27.91 0.20
C GLU A 322 3.87 27.71 -1.17
N GLN A 323 5.12 28.15 -1.29
CA GLN A 323 5.90 27.97 -2.51
C GLN A 323 6.21 26.50 -2.76
N ALA A 324 6.65 25.77 -1.72
CA ALA A 324 6.89 24.33 -1.79
C ALA A 324 5.60 23.58 -2.18
N GLU A 325 4.45 23.96 -1.62
CA GLU A 325 3.15 23.36 -1.95
C GLU A 325 2.74 23.57 -3.40
N LYS A 326 2.96 24.77 -3.96
CA LYS A 326 2.71 25.06 -5.38
C LYS A 326 3.56 24.16 -6.28
N VAL A 327 4.86 24.03 -5.98
CA VAL A 327 5.79 23.17 -6.72
C VAL A 327 5.38 21.71 -6.62
N ALA A 328 5.13 21.21 -5.41
CA ALA A 328 4.74 19.84 -5.15
C ALA A 328 3.42 19.49 -5.86
N LYS A 329 2.44 20.40 -5.83
CA LYS A 329 1.14 20.25 -6.50
C LYS A 329 1.29 20.14 -8.01
N ARG A 330 2.17 20.95 -8.61
CA ARG A 330 2.48 20.89 -10.04
C ARG A 330 3.09 19.54 -10.42
N ILE A 331 4.05 19.04 -9.64
CA ILE A 331 4.69 17.74 -9.88
C ILE A 331 3.68 16.60 -9.77
N ALA A 332 2.89 16.56 -8.69
CA ALA A 332 1.86 15.54 -8.50
C ALA A 332 0.82 15.52 -9.64
N ARG A 333 0.36 16.72 -10.07
CA ARG A 333 -0.55 16.85 -11.21
C ARG A 333 0.08 16.39 -12.52
N LYS A 334 1.36 16.70 -12.76
CA LYS A 334 2.09 16.21 -13.94
C LYS A 334 2.16 14.69 -13.96
N SER A 335 2.49 14.05 -12.84
CA SER A 335 2.50 12.58 -12.73
C SER A 335 1.12 11.97 -12.97
N LEU A 336 0.06 12.54 -12.40
CA LEU A 336 -1.32 12.06 -12.61
C LEU A 336 -1.79 12.26 -14.05
N ALA A 337 -1.43 13.38 -14.68
CA ALA A 337 -1.74 13.65 -16.09
C ALA A 337 -1.02 12.67 -17.01
N ALA A 338 0.28 12.42 -16.77
CA ALA A 338 1.05 11.43 -17.52
C ALA A 338 0.45 10.02 -17.36
N TYR A 339 0.02 9.65 -16.15
CA TYR A 339 -0.69 8.39 -15.90
C TYR A 339 -2.01 8.31 -16.70
N ALA A 340 -2.83 9.37 -16.65
CA ALA A 340 -4.10 9.42 -17.37
C ALA A 340 -3.92 9.36 -18.90
N GLN A 341 -2.90 10.04 -19.43
CA GLN A 341 -2.53 9.97 -20.85
C GLN A 341 -2.09 8.55 -21.24
N GLY A 342 -1.24 7.91 -20.42
CA GLY A 342 -0.85 6.52 -20.62
C GLY A 342 -2.06 5.58 -20.66
N LYS A 343 -3.03 5.75 -19.75
CA LYS A 343 -4.28 4.98 -19.75
C LYS A 343 -5.18 5.25 -20.95
N LYS A 344 -5.28 6.50 -21.39
CA LYS A 344 -6.03 6.86 -22.60
C LYS A 344 -5.38 6.23 -23.84
N TRP A 345 -4.06 6.25 -23.94
CA TRP A 345 -3.33 5.60 -25.02
C TRP A 345 -3.56 4.08 -25.01
N GLU A 346 -3.41 3.41 -23.86
CA GLU A 346 -3.71 1.98 -23.69
C GLU A 346 -5.16 1.64 -24.08
N ALA A 347 -6.13 2.47 -23.70
CA ALA A 347 -7.53 2.28 -24.04
C ALA A 347 -7.81 2.50 -25.54
N ASN A 348 -7.14 3.46 -26.17
CA ASN A 348 -7.25 3.70 -27.62
C ASN A 348 -6.64 2.55 -28.42
N GLN A 349 -5.47 2.05 -28.00
CA GLN A 349 -4.83 0.87 -28.60
C GLN A 349 -5.70 -0.38 -28.41
N LEU A 350 -6.33 -0.53 -27.25
CA LEU A 350 -7.29 -1.61 -27.05
C LEU A 350 -8.52 -1.41 -27.95
N THR A 351 -9.06 -0.19 -28.05
CA THR A 351 -10.21 0.10 -28.91
C THR A 351 -9.90 -0.18 -30.37
N SER A 352 -8.70 0.12 -30.87
CA SER A 352 -8.30 -0.19 -32.25
C SER A 352 -8.14 -1.70 -32.51
N VAL A 353 -7.77 -2.48 -31.50
CA VAL A 353 -7.80 -3.95 -31.55
C VAL A 353 -9.23 -4.47 -31.53
N LEU A 354 -10.07 -3.96 -30.61
CA LEU A 354 -11.44 -4.43 -30.40
C LEU A 354 -12.43 -3.93 -31.45
N SER A 355 -12.13 -2.84 -32.16
CA SER A 355 -12.92 -2.37 -33.30
C SER A 355 -12.71 -3.23 -34.54
N ARG A 356 -11.71 -4.13 -34.52
CA ARG A 356 -11.60 -5.20 -35.52
C ARG A 356 -12.61 -6.28 -35.17
N LYS A 357 -13.09 -6.97 -36.20
CA LYS A 357 -13.91 -8.16 -36.01
C LYS A 357 -13.03 -9.27 -35.42
N VAL A 358 -13.09 -9.43 -34.10
CA VAL A 358 -12.43 -10.51 -33.36
C VAL A 358 -13.47 -11.61 -33.15
N ASP A 359 -13.34 -12.72 -33.86
CA ASP A 359 -14.25 -13.86 -33.77
C ASP A 359 -13.60 -15.03 -33.00
N ARG A 360 -12.29 -15.22 -33.16
CA ARG A 360 -11.50 -16.33 -32.61
C ARG A 360 -10.31 -15.83 -31.80
N VAL A 361 -10.19 -16.28 -30.56
CA VAL A 361 -9.06 -15.92 -29.67
C VAL A 361 -8.33 -17.14 -29.15
N VAL A 362 -7.03 -16.97 -28.91
CA VAL A 362 -6.17 -17.95 -28.24
C VAL A 362 -5.78 -17.42 -26.87
N ILE A 363 -5.79 -18.27 -25.83
CA ILE A 363 -5.43 -17.84 -24.48
C ILE A 363 -4.05 -18.41 -24.10
N PHE A 364 -3.08 -17.53 -23.86
CA PHE A 364 -1.73 -17.92 -23.47
C PHE A 364 -1.61 -17.94 -21.94
N GLY A 365 -1.70 -19.15 -21.37
CA GLY A 365 -1.64 -19.43 -19.93
C GLY A 365 -2.92 -20.09 -19.40
N GLY A 366 -2.77 -21.21 -18.69
CA GLY A 366 -3.88 -22.05 -18.23
C GLY A 366 -4.21 -22.01 -16.73
N GLY A 367 -3.72 -21.03 -15.97
CA GLY A 367 -4.06 -20.88 -14.54
C GLY A 367 -5.37 -20.13 -14.31
N THR A 368 -5.56 -19.59 -13.10
CA THR A 368 -6.73 -18.75 -12.73
C THR A 368 -6.94 -17.57 -13.70
N GLY A 369 -5.84 -17.00 -14.23
CA GLY A 369 -5.91 -15.95 -15.25
C GLY A 369 -6.54 -16.44 -16.56
N GLY A 370 -6.30 -17.69 -16.95
CA GLY A 370 -6.89 -18.32 -18.13
C GLY A 370 -8.40 -18.50 -17.99
N GLU A 371 -8.88 -18.92 -16.81
CA GLU A 371 -10.32 -19.02 -16.54
C GLU A 371 -11.03 -17.67 -16.64
N LEU A 372 -10.41 -16.61 -16.11
CA LEU A 372 -10.92 -15.25 -16.24
C LEU A 372 -10.92 -14.78 -17.70
N ALA A 373 -9.88 -15.11 -18.46
CA ALA A 373 -9.81 -14.80 -19.89
C ALA A 373 -10.91 -15.52 -20.70
N VAL A 374 -11.29 -16.75 -20.34
CA VAL A 374 -12.45 -17.43 -20.94
C VAL A 374 -13.77 -16.71 -20.62
N LYS A 375 -13.95 -16.29 -19.36
CA LYS A 375 -15.15 -15.51 -18.96
C LYS A 375 -15.21 -14.18 -19.72
N MET A 376 -14.07 -13.51 -19.89
CA MET A 376 -13.94 -12.29 -20.69
C MET A 376 -14.30 -12.54 -22.16
N ALA A 377 -13.71 -13.55 -22.80
CA ALA A 377 -13.99 -13.92 -24.19
C ALA A 377 -15.48 -14.19 -24.40
N LYS A 378 -16.12 -14.96 -23.49
CA LYS A 378 -17.56 -15.23 -23.54
C LYS A 378 -18.41 -13.95 -23.47
N ARG A 379 -18.07 -13.01 -22.58
CA ARG A 379 -18.77 -11.71 -22.46
C ARG A 379 -18.58 -10.83 -23.70
N SER A 380 -17.44 -10.95 -24.37
CA SER A 380 -17.12 -10.25 -25.61
C SER A 380 -17.67 -10.91 -26.86
N GLY A 381 -18.25 -12.12 -26.77
CA GLY A 381 -18.75 -12.86 -27.93
C GLY A 381 -17.68 -13.62 -28.71
N TRP A 382 -16.46 -13.73 -28.17
CA TRP A 382 -15.33 -14.39 -28.83
C TRP A 382 -15.32 -15.90 -28.62
N LYS A 383 -14.94 -16.64 -29.66
CA LYS A 383 -14.71 -18.08 -29.60
C LYS A 383 -13.27 -18.34 -29.18
N VAL A 384 -13.09 -18.89 -27.99
CA VAL A 384 -11.77 -19.35 -27.54
C VAL A 384 -11.43 -20.64 -28.29
N ALA A 385 -10.44 -20.57 -29.19
CA ALA A 385 -10.01 -21.68 -30.05
C ALA A 385 -9.23 -22.74 -29.26
N TYR A 386 -8.20 -22.32 -28.54
CA TYR A 386 -7.35 -23.19 -27.73
C TYR A 386 -6.54 -22.39 -26.70
N PHE A 387 -5.89 -23.12 -25.79
CA PHE A 387 -4.91 -22.57 -24.86
C PHE A 387 -3.50 -22.79 -25.37
N VAL A 388 -2.59 -21.89 -25.01
CA VAL A 388 -1.15 -22.04 -25.23
C VAL A 388 -0.43 -22.00 -23.89
N ASP A 389 0.52 -22.92 -23.70
CA ASP A 389 1.37 -22.97 -22.51
C ASP A 389 2.82 -23.28 -22.91
N ASN A 390 3.79 -22.75 -22.17
CA ASN A 390 5.21 -23.03 -22.40
C ASN A 390 5.64 -24.38 -21.82
N ASN A 391 4.84 -25.01 -20.95
CA ASN A 391 5.13 -26.31 -20.38
C ASN A 391 4.74 -27.45 -21.35
N PRO A 392 5.71 -28.21 -21.92
CA PRO A 392 5.41 -29.29 -22.86
C PRO A 392 4.55 -30.40 -22.29
N ALA A 393 4.61 -30.63 -20.97
CA ALA A 393 3.80 -31.65 -20.30
C ALA A 393 2.29 -31.38 -20.37
N LYS A 394 1.88 -30.15 -20.72
CA LYS A 394 0.47 -29.80 -20.92
C LYS A 394 0.03 -29.93 -22.37
N TRP A 395 0.93 -30.05 -23.34
CA TRP A 395 0.54 -30.07 -24.75
C TRP A 395 -0.23 -31.35 -25.07
N GLY A 396 -1.30 -31.21 -25.87
CA GLY A 396 -2.21 -32.32 -26.18
C GLY A 396 -3.24 -32.62 -25.08
N THR A 397 -3.12 -32.00 -23.90
CA THR A 397 -4.17 -32.07 -22.87
C THR A 397 -5.32 -31.09 -23.17
N THR A 398 -6.38 -31.16 -22.36
CA THR A 398 -7.50 -30.22 -22.43
C THR A 398 -7.62 -29.38 -21.16
N LEU A 399 -7.89 -28.09 -21.33
CA LEU A 399 -8.24 -27.17 -20.25
C LEU A 399 -9.57 -26.48 -20.58
N LEU A 400 -10.53 -26.53 -19.65
CA LEU A 400 -11.89 -25.99 -19.84
C LEU A 400 -12.51 -26.46 -21.19
N ASN A 401 -12.38 -27.76 -21.47
CA ASN A 401 -12.84 -28.43 -22.70
C ASN A 401 -12.26 -27.87 -24.00
N ARG A 402 -11.02 -27.36 -23.95
CA ARG A 402 -10.28 -26.84 -25.12
C ARG A 402 -8.86 -27.39 -25.12
N PRO A 403 -8.27 -27.66 -26.29
CA PRO A 403 -6.94 -28.22 -26.36
C PRO A 403 -5.90 -27.22 -25.86
N VAL A 404 -4.83 -27.74 -25.26
CA VAL A 404 -3.63 -26.98 -24.89
C VAL A 404 -2.54 -27.30 -25.89
N LYS A 405 -1.98 -26.24 -26.50
CA LYS A 405 -1.00 -26.29 -27.58
C LYS A 405 0.32 -25.65 -27.16
N GLY A 406 1.39 -26.00 -27.88
CA GLY A 406 2.68 -25.32 -27.75
C GLY A 406 2.70 -23.97 -28.47
N PRO A 407 3.64 -23.07 -28.12
CA PRO A 407 3.73 -21.74 -28.74
C PRO A 407 3.94 -21.76 -30.25
N ALA A 408 4.62 -22.77 -30.79
CA ALA A 408 4.87 -22.92 -32.23
C ALA A 408 3.57 -22.93 -33.06
N GLU A 409 2.48 -23.43 -32.49
CA GLU A 409 1.15 -23.48 -33.13
C GLU A 409 0.58 -22.09 -33.43
N LEU A 410 1.06 -21.04 -32.74
CA LEU A 410 0.63 -19.67 -33.03
C LEU A 410 1.03 -19.21 -34.44
N MET A 411 2.05 -19.83 -35.04
CA MET A 411 2.51 -19.48 -36.38
C MET A 411 1.50 -19.83 -37.48
N ASN A 412 0.54 -20.70 -37.19
CA ASN A 412 -0.56 -21.03 -38.10
C ASN A 412 -1.56 -19.88 -38.29
N LYS A 413 -1.57 -18.90 -37.36
CA LYS A 413 -2.43 -17.70 -37.39
C LYS A 413 -3.92 -18.00 -37.64
N ASP A 414 -4.44 -19.07 -37.08
CA ASP A 414 -5.86 -19.48 -37.16
C ASP A 414 -6.76 -18.79 -36.11
N PHE A 415 -6.35 -17.59 -35.69
CA PHE A 415 -6.95 -16.77 -34.65
C PHE A 415 -6.81 -15.29 -34.99
N ASP A 416 -7.66 -14.45 -34.38
CA ASP A 416 -7.64 -13.00 -34.57
C ASP A 416 -6.85 -12.28 -33.46
N LEU A 417 -6.77 -12.88 -32.26
CA LEU A 417 -6.12 -12.26 -31.11
C LEU A 417 -5.60 -13.29 -30.10
N ILE A 418 -4.41 -13.02 -29.53
CA ILE A 418 -3.86 -13.76 -28.41
C ILE A 418 -4.10 -13.00 -27.10
N VAL A 419 -4.67 -13.65 -26.10
CA VAL A 419 -4.89 -13.11 -24.75
C VAL A 419 -3.88 -13.74 -23.80
N VAL A 420 -2.88 -12.96 -23.37
CA VAL A 420 -1.88 -13.38 -22.38
C VAL A 420 -2.51 -13.36 -20.99
N ALA A 421 -2.65 -14.54 -20.41
CA ALA A 421 -3.41 -14.82 -19.18
C ALA A 421 -2.55 -15.41 -18.05
N SER A 422 -1.26 -15.06 -18.02
CA SER A 422 -0.31 -15.46 -16.96
C SER A 422 0.24 -14.23 -16.23
N TYR A 423 -0.05 -14.10 -14.93
CA TYR A 423 0.42 -12.96 -14.13
C TYR A 423 1.94 -12.95 -13.89
N PRO A 424 2.57 -14.01 -13.34
CA PRO A 424 4.02 -14.04 -13.18
C PRO A 424 4.76 -14.16 -14.52
N GLY A 425 4.16 -14.85 -15.50
CA GLY A 425 4.79 -15.14 -16.80
C GLY A 425 4.65 -14.06 -17.87
N ARG A 426 3.80 -13.03 -17.69
CA ARG A 426 3.45 -12.07 -18.76
C ARG A 426 4.66 -11.47 -19.48
N ARG A 427 5.70 -11.03 -18.76
CA ARG A 427 6.88 -10.39 -19.37
C ARG A 427 7.69 -11.35 -20.22
N ALA A 428 7.81 -12.60 -19.78
CA ALA A 428 8.50 -13.64 -20.53
C ALA A 428 7.70 -14.00 -21.79
N ILE A 429 6.38 -14.18 -21.65
CA ILE A 429 5.48 -14.50 -22.75
C ILE A 429 5.41 -13.36 -23.77
N SER A 430 5.28 -12.10 -23.35
CA SER A 430 5.30 -10.95 -24.26
C SER A 430 6.60 -10.86 -25.04
N ARG A 431 7.76 -11.07 -24.39
CA ARG A 431 9.06 -11.12 -25.08
C ARG A 431 9.14 -12.26 -26.08
N GLN A 432 8.61 -13.43 -25.74
CA GLN A 432 8.54 -14.59 -26.63
C GLN A 432 7.67 -14.29 -27.84
N LEU A 433 6.45 -13.77 -27.64
CA LEU A 433 5.54 -13.39 -28.72
C LEU A 433 6.16 -12.34 -29.65
N ASN A 434 6.83 -11.32 -29.09
CA ASN A 434 7.57 -10.33 -29.89
C ASN A 434 8.67 -10.97 -30.73
N LYS A 435 9.43 -11.93 -30.18
CA LYS A 435 10.46 -12.67 -30.92
C LYS A 435 9.86 -13.57 -32.03
N MET A 436 8.63 -14.03 -31.85
CA MET A 436 7.89 -14.81 -32.84
C MET A 436 7.21 -13.92 -33.91
N GLY A 437 7.39 -12.60 -33.84
CA GLY A 437 6.85 -11.65 -34.81
C GLY A 437 5.43 -11.15 -34.51
N PHE A 438 4.89 -11.43 -33.32
CA PHE A 438 3.60 -10.88 -32.88
C PHE A 438 3.80 -9.52 -32.21
N ALA A 439 2.98 -8.54 -32.57
CA ALA A 439 3.01 -7.19 -32.02
C ALA A 439 1.99 -7.02 -30.88
N TYR A 440 2.44 -6.44 -29.77
CA TYR A 440 1.56 -6.07 -28.65
C TYR A 440 0.56 -5.00 -29.09
N ASN A 441 -0.70 -5.13 -28.65
CA ASN A 441 -1.83 -4.32 -29.10
C ASN A 441 -2.14 -4.43 -30.60
N TYR A 442 -1.70 -5.49 -31.27
CA TYR A 442 -2.15 -5.82 -32.62
C TYR A 442 -2.52 -7.30 -32.67
N ASP A 443 -1.55 -8.17 -32.42
CA ASP A 443 -1.73 -9.62 -32.40
C ASP A 443 -2.05 -10.17 -31.01
N TYR A 444 -1.67 -9.44 -29.95
CA TYR A 444 -1.91 -9.89 -28.57
C TYR A 444 -2.13 -8.77 -27.55
N ILE A 445 -2.89 -9.09 -26.49
CA ILE A 445 -3.16 -8.23 -25.32
C ILE A 445 -2.88 -8.98 -24.00
N CYS A 446 -2.71 -8.25 -22.90
CA CYS A 446 -2.53 -8.84 -21.56
C CYS A 446 -3.80 -8.65 -20.71
N HIS A 447 -4.42 -9.75 -20.27
CA HIS A 447 -5.70 -9.74 -19.51
C HIS A 447 -5.63 -8.96 -18.18
N VAL A 448 -4.46 -8.83 -17.57
CA VAL A 448 -4.31 -8.28 -16.21
C VAL A 448 -4.27 -6.76 -16.12
N ASN A 449 -4.33 -6.05 -17.25
CA ASN A 449 -4.28 -4.58 -17.28
C ASN A 449 -5.65 -3.91 -17.39
N TYR A 450 -6.74 -4.68 -17.51
CA TYR A 450 -8.04 -4.13 -17.89
C TYR A 450 -9.12 -4.47 -16.85
N ASP A 451 -9.65 -3.42 -16.21
CA ASP A 451 -10.88 -3.51 -15.44
C ASP A 451 -12.01 -3.98 -16.36
N SER A 452 -12.77 -4.98 -15.92
CA SER A 452 -14.01 -5.44 -16.57
C SER A 452 -14.96 -4.31 -16.98
N ARG A 453 -14.95 -3.16 -16.26
CA ARG A 453 -15.72 -1.96 -16.62
C ARG A 453 -15.20 -1.25 -17.86
N ALA A 454 -13.89 -1.24 -18.11
CA ALA A 454 -13.30 -0.64 -19.31
C ALA A 454 -13.71 -1.41 -20.57
N LEU A 455 -13.72 -2.74 -20.50
CA LEU A 455 -14.21 -3.61 -21.58
C LEU A 455 -15.72 -3.44 -21.82
N ASN A 456 -16.52 -3.33 -20.76
CA ASN A 456 -17.96 -3.09 -20.87
C ASN A 456 -18.30 -1.68 -21.41
N ALA A 457 -17.54 -0.66 -21.03
CA ALA A 457 -17.70 0.71 -21.54
C ALA A 457 -17.35 0.82 -23.04
N ILE A 458 -16.36 0.05 -23.49
CA ILE A 458 -15.99 -0.04 -24.91
C ILE A 458 -17.08 -0.78 -25.69
N LYS A 459 -17.68 -1.84 -25.14
CA LYS A 459 -18.85 -2.51 -25.75
C LYS A 459 -20.02 -1.56 -25.92
N GLY A 460 -20.34 -0.77 -24.89
CA GLY A 460 -21.38 0.26 -24.93
C GLY A 460 -21.09 1.38 -25.93
N LYS A 461 -19.81 1.72 -26.17
CA LYS A 461 -19.40 2.64 -27.24
C LYS A 461 -19.47 2.01 -28.62
N ILE A 462 -19.05 0.77 -28.84
CA ILE A 462 -19.15 0.11 -30.15
C ILE A 462 -20.62 -0.09 -30.56
N THR A 463 -21.50 -0.48 -29.65
CA THR A 463 -22.95 -0.55 -29.93
C THR A 463 -23.60 0.82 -30.12
N LYS A 464 -23.11 1.88 -29.45
CA LYS A 464 -23.60 3.25 -29.67
C LYS A 464 -23.03 3.90 -30.93
N THR A 465 -21.80 3.63 -31.32
CA THR A 465 -21.18 4.18 -32.54
C THR A 465 -21.82 3.61 -33.82
N VAL A 466 -22.48 2.46 -33.75
CA VAL A 466 -23.32 1.93 -34.84
C VAL A 466 -24.76 2.49 -34.82
N VAL A 467 -25.16 3.22 -33.75
CA VAL A 467 -26.54 3.73 -33.58
C VAL A 467 -26.63 5.26 -33.38
N SER A 468 -25.52 6.00 -33.24
CA SER A 468 -25.59 7.45 -33.09
C SER A 468 -24.44 8.17 -33.81
N ALA A 469 -24.58 8.29 -35.13
CA ALA A 469 -24.02 9.41 -35.87
C ALA A 469 -25.00 10.59 -35.76
N GLN A 470 -25.11 11.20 -34.58
CA GLN A 470 -25.68 12.54 -34.38
C GLN A 470 -25.59 12.91 -32.88
N ILE A 471 -25.13 14.14 -32.64
CA ILE A 471 -25.12 14.90 -31.35
C ILE A 471 -23.91 14.64 -30.43
N LEU A 472 -22.90 15.51 -30.57
CA LEU A 472 -21.93 15.86 -29.53
C LEU A 472 -21.62 17.37 -29.63
N GLU A 473 -22.42 18.19 -28.95
CA GLU A 473 -22.03 19.51 -28.46
C GLU A 473 -22.39 19.58 -26.97
N GLY A 474 -21.47 20.09 -26.15
CA GLY A 474 -21.73 20.52 -24.77
C GLY A 474 -21.06 19.71 -23.67
N ALA A 475 -19.86 20.15 -23.24
CA ALA A 475 -19.47 20.36 -21.83
C ALA A 475 -17.93 20.35 -21.70
N MET A 476 -17.34 21.55 -21.73
CA MET A 476 -16.04 21.87 -21.13
C MET A 476 -16.19 22.11 -19.63
#